data_AF-A0A0D3AGJ7-F1
#
_entry.id   AF-A0A0D3AGJ7-F1
#
_cell.length_a   1.000
_cell.length_b   1.000
_cell.length_c   1.000
_cell.angle_alpha   90.00
_cell.angle_beta   90.00
_cell.angle_gamma   90.00
#
_symmetry.space_group_name_H-M   'P 1'
#
loop_
_entity.id
_entity.type
_entity.pdbx_description
1 polymer ?
#
loop_
_entity_poly.entity_id
_entity_poly.type
_entity_poly.pdbx_seq_one_letter_code
_entity_poly.pdbx_strand_id
1 'polypeptide(L)' 'MKTAHTNKHTRDIDDGVVWDVLSLIETQKEDEETRLSQLQTDLDATSTASTNLSRIRINEIVES' A
#
# COMPACT_ATOMS: atom_id res chain seq x y z
N MET A 1 -25.84 8.12 -26.36
CA MET A 1 -24.93 7.69 -25.28
C MET A 1 -24.89 6.18 -25.30
N LYS A 2 -23.71 5.55 -25.28
CA LYS A 2 -23.61 4.09 -25.18
C LYS A 2 -23.73 3.72 -23.69
N THR A 3 -24.49 2.69 -23.39
CA THR A 3 -24.66 2.16 -22.03
C THR A 3 -23.88 0.86 -21.93
N ALA A 4 -23.08 0.72 -20.88
CA ALA A 4 -22.44 -0.55 -20.54
C ALA A 4 -23.40 -1.39 -19.70
N HIS A 5 -23.43 -2.69 -19.92
CA HIS A 5 -24.24 -3.62 -19.15
C HIS A 5 -23.35 -4.61 -18.41
N THR A 6 -23.72 -4.89 -17.16
CA THR A 6 -23.08 -5.92 -16.34
C THR A 6 -24.06 -7.05 -16.11
N ASN A 7 -23.66 -8.28 -16.40
CA ASN A 7 -24.44 -9.44 -16.04
C ASN A 7 -24.38 -9.65 -14.52
N LYS A 8 -25.52 -9.52 -13.83
CA LYS A 8 -25.57 -9.69 -12.37
C LYS A 8 -25.21 -11.10 -11.87
N HIS A 9 -25.30 -12.13 -12.72
CA HIS A 9 -25.04 -13.51 -12.35
C HIS A 9 -23.57 -13.89 -12.58
N THR A 10 -22.98 -13.46 -13.68
CA THR A 10 -21.57 -13.79 -14.04
C THR A 10 -20.59 -12.68 -13.68
N ARG A 11 -21.09 -11.45 -13.46
CA ARG A 11 -20.33 -10.20 -13.30
C ARG A 11 -19.57 -9.73 -14.54
N ASP A 12 -19.81 -10.37 -15.69
CA ASP A 12 -19.20 -9.95 -16.95
C ASP A 12 -19.73 -8.59 -17.39
N ILE A 13 -18.82 -7.78 -17.94
CA ILE A 13 -19.12 -6.45 -18.47
C ILE A 13 -19.00 -6.51 -19.99
N ASP A 14 -20.03 -6.08 -20.70
CA ASP A 14 -20.08 -6.14 -22.18
C ASP A 14 -19.42 -4.93 -22.86
N ASP A 15 -18.86 -4.02 -22.07
CA ASP A 15 -18.13 -2.85 -22.53
C ASP A 15 -16.62 -2.99 -22.23
N GLY A 16 -15.83 -3.13 -23.29
CA GLY A 16 -14.39 -3.30 -23.20
C GLY A 16 -13.66 -2.10 -22.59
N VAL A 17 -14.13 -0.87 -22.77
CA VAL A 17 -13.48 0.31 -22.18
C VAL A 17 -13.67 0.31 -20.66
N VAL A 18 -14.86 -0.08 -20.19
CA VAL A 18 -15.11 -0.23 -18.76
C VAL A 18 -14.20 -1.32 -18.18
N TRP A 19 -13.99 -2.41 -18.91
CA TRP A 19 -13.08 -3.48 -18.50
C TRP A 19 -11.62 -3.00 -18.42
N ASP A 20 -11.13 -2.29 -19.43
CA ASP A 20 -9.78 -1.74 -19.46
C ASP A 20 -9.54 -0.76 -18.30
N VAL A 21 -10.52 0.09 -17.99
CA VAL A 21 -10.45 1.02 -16.85
C VAL A 21 -10.44 0.27 -15.52
N LEU A 22 -11.24 -0.78 -15.36
CA LEU A 22 -11.23 -1.61 -14.14
C LEU A 22 -9.89 -2.31 -13.95
N SER A 23 -9.34 -2.89 -15.02
CA SER A 23 -8.03 -3.53 -14.98
C SER A 23 -6.94 -2.53 -14.60
N LEU A 24 -6.97 -1.32 -15.14
CA LEU A 24 -6.02 -0.27 -14.78
C LEU A 24 -6.12 0.10 -13.30
N ILE A 25 -7.35 0.28 -12.78
CA ILE A 25 -7.58 0.62 -11.37
C ILE A 25 -7.07 -0.50 -10.45
N GLU A 26 -7.30 -1.76 -10.80
CA GLU A 26 -6.80 -2.89 -10.01
C GLU A 26 -5.28 -2.92 -9.96
N THR A 27 -4.60 -2.75 -11.09
CA THR A 27 -3.13 -2.69 -11.15
C THR A 27 -2.59 -1.51 -10.34
N GLN A 28 -3.18 -0.32 -10.48
CA GLN A 28 -2.74 0.86 -9.73
C GLN A 28 -2.95 0.70 -8.23
N LYS A 29 -4.06 0.07 -7.81
CA LYS A 29 -4.33 -0.20 -6.40
C LYS A 29 -3.28 -1.13 -5.80
N GLU A 30 -2.89 -2.19 -6.52
CA GLU A 30 -1.86 -3.13 -6.07
C GLU A 30 -0.48 -2.48 -5.95
N ASP A 31 -0.09 -1.62 -6.90
CA ASP A 31 1.16 -0.84 -6.83
C ASP A 31 1.16 0.10 -5.61
N GLU A 32 0.08 0.85 -5.40
CA GLU A 32 -0.03 1.76 -4.25
C GLU A 32 -0.03 1.00 -2.92
N GLU A 33 -0.72 -0.14 -2.83
CA GLU A 33 -0.70 -1.00 -1.63
C GLU A 33 0.72 -1.52 -1.32
N THR A 34 1.46 -1.90 -2.35
CA THR A 34 2.86 -2.33 -2.23
C THR A 34 3.75 -1.19 -1.73
N ARG A 35 3.58 0.01 -2.30
CA ARG A 35 4.33 1.21 -1.90
C ARG A 35 4.03 1.64 -0.47
N LEU A 36 2.77 1.58 -0.04
CA LEU A 36 2.37 1.87 1.33
C LEU A 36 2.95 0.86 2.32
N SER A 37 2.93 -0.43 1.97
CA SER A 37 3.51 -1.49 2.80
C SER A 37 5.03 -1.32 2.98
N GLN A 38 5.74 -0.92 1.91
CA GLN A 38 7.17 -0.60 1.99
C GLN A 38 7.42 0.62 2.87
N LEU A 39 6.65 1.70 2.70
CA LEU A 39 6.80 2.91 3.49
C LEU A 39 6.59 2.64 4.99
N GLN A 40 5.63 1.78 5.33
CA GLN A 40 5.41 1.36 6.71
C GLN A 40 6.61 0.58 7.28
N THR A 41 7.15 -0.35 6.49
CA THR A 41 8.36 -1.11 6.87
C THR A 41 9.56 -0.18 7.12
N ASP A 42 9.78 0.80 6.25
CA ASP A 42 10.89 1.76 6.37
C ASP A 42 10.75 2.66 7.60
N LEU A 43 9.51 3.09 7.89
CA LEU A 43 9.21 3.88 9.08
C LEU A 43 9.45 3.06 10.35
N ASP A 44 8.99 1.82 10.40
CA ASP A 44 9.16 0.92 11.54
C ASP A 44 10.65 0.60 11.79
N ALA A 45 11.42 0.35 10.73
CA ALA A 45 12.86 0.14 10.81
C ALA A 45 13.60 1.37 11.37
N THR A 46 13.26 2.56 10.86
CA THR A 46 13.85 3.83 11.31
C THR A 46 13.52 4.12 12.78
N SER A 47 12.26 3.92 13.18
CA SER A 47 11.78 4.12 14.54
C SER A 47 12.48 3.18 15.54
N THR A 48 12.64 1.91 15.16
CA THR A 48 13.34 0.90 15.96
C THR A 48 14.81 1.28 16.16
N ALA A 49 15.49 1.70 15.09
CA ALA A 49 16.89 2.15 15.16
C ALA A 49 17.06 3.37 16.08
N SER A 50 16.17 4.37 15.96
CA SER A 50 16.18 5.58 16.80
C SER A 50 15.97 5.27 18.29
N THR A 51 15.06 4.34 18.60
CA THR A 51 14.81 3.88 19.97
C THR A 51 16.03 3.19 20.56
N ASN A 52 16.70 2.32 19.78
CA ASN A 52 17.91 1.63 20.22
C ASN A 52 19.06 2.60 20.47
N LEU A 53 19.27 3.59 19.59
CA LEU A 53 20.28 4.63 19.78
C LEU A 53 20.02 5.46 21.05
N SER A 54 18.75 5.83 21.29
CA SER A 54 18.35 6.56 22.49
C SER A 54 18.63 5.74 23.76
N ARG A 55 18.35 4.43 23.74
CA ARG A 55 18.66 3.53 24.85
C ARG A 55 20.16 3.46 25.14
N ILE A 56 20.99 3.34 24.11
CA ILE A 56 22.46 3.33 24.25
C ILE A 56 22.91 4.61 24.95
N ARG A 57 22.46 5.77 24.46
CA ARG A 57 22.81 7.07 25.05
C ARG A 57 22.33 7.24 26.50
N ILE A 58 21.15 6.72 26.84
CA ILE A 58 20.65 6.74 28.22
C ILE A 58 21.55 5.89 29.13
N ASN A 59 21.94 4.69 28.70
CA ASN A 59 22.81 3.83 29.49
C ASN A 59 24.18 4.48 29.75
N GLU A 60 24.76 5.15 28.75
CA GLU A 60 26.03 5.90 28.92
C GLU A 60 25.95 6.95 30.05
N ILE A 61 24.81 7.64 30.20
CA ILE A 61 24.61 8.64 31.26
C ILE A 61 24.46 7.97 32.63
N VAL A 62 23.83 6.81 32.69
CA VAL A 62 23.60 6.06 33.94
C VAL A 62 24.87 5.39 34.45
N GLU A 63 25.73 4.92 33.53
CA GLU A 63 26.96 4.18 33.85
C GLU A 63 28.19 5.10 34.06
N SER A 64 28.06 6.41 33.80
CA SER A 64 29.10 7.43 34.07
C SER A 64 28.99 7.99 35.48
#